data_AF-A0A961ZAI5-F1
#
_entry.id   AF-A0A961ZAI5-F1
#
_cell.length_a   1.000
_cell.length_b   1.000
_cell.length_c   1.000
_cell.angle_alpha   90.00
_cell.angle_beta   90.00
_cell.angle_gamma   90.00
#
_symmetry.space_group_name_H-M   'P 1'
#
loop_
_entity.id
_entity.type
_entity.pdbx_description
1 polymer ?
#
loop_
_entity_poly.entity_id
_entity_poly.type
_entity_poly.pdbx_seq_one_letter_code
_entity_poly.pdbx_strand_id
1 'polypeptide(L)' 'MARSPEQRSFLEQPVPLHVGHRERLRERFERGGADAMPDYELLELVLFRAIPRRDTKDLAKRLIARFGSFAEVINAP' A
#
# COMPACT_ATOMS: atom_id res chain seq x y z
N MET A 1 14.28 -35.06 -34.07
CA MET A 1 14.27 -34.56 -32.67
C MET A 1 14.09 -33.04 -32.73
N ALA A 2 12.84 -32.56 -32.77
CA ALA A 2 12.52 -31.13 -32.75
C ALA A 2 12.10 -30.75 -31.31
N ARG A 3 12.76 -29.75 -30.71
CA ARG A 3 12.35 -29.20 -29.41
C ARG A 3 11.24 -28.17 -29.66
N SER A 4 10.05 -28.39 -29.13
CA SER A 4 8.93 -27.43 -29.16
C SER A 4 9.16 -26.26 -28.19
N PRO A 5 8.89 -25.01 -28.59
CA PRO A 5 9.00 -23.84 -27.72
C PRO A 5 7.62 -23.20 -27.43
N GLU A 6 6.74 -23.80 -26.61
CA GLU A 6 5.37 -23.23 -26.45
C GLU A 6 4.74 -23.30 -25.06
N GLN A 7 5.50 -23.20 -23.96
CA GLN A 7 4.86 -23.05 -22.63
C GLN A 7 5.37 -21.82 -21.90
N ARG A 8 5.13 -20.63 -22.49
CA ARG A 8 5.04 -19.40 -21.68
C ARG A 8 3.71 -19.47 -20.93
N SER A 9 3.80 -19.60 -19.62
CA SER A 9 2.67 -19.64 -18.70
C SER A 9 1.75 -18.44 -18.93
N PHE A 10 0.53 -18.69 -19.44
CA PHE A 10 -0.52 -17.69 -19.63
C PHE A 10 -1.15 -17.20 -18.30
N LEU A 11 -0.59 -17.61 -17.15
CA LEU A 11 -1.18 -17.40 -15.82
C LEU A 11 -0.52 -16.28 -15.00
N GLU A 12 0.44 -15.55 -15.55
CA GLU A 12 1.00 -14.35 -14.92
C GLU A 12 0.06 -13.15 -15.12
N GLN A 13 -1.17 -13.27 -14.62
CA GLN A 13 -1.98 -12.09 -14.37
C GLN A 13 -1.35 -11.33 -13.20
N PRO A 14 -0.98 -10.05 -13.34
CA PRO A 14 -0.50 -9.28 -12.21
C PRO A 14 -1.58 -9.28 -11.14
N VAL A 15 -1.22 -9.73 -9.93
CA VAL A 15 -2.10 -9.70 -8.76
C VAL A 15 -2.72 -8.30 -8.71
N PRO A 16 -4.06 -8.17 -8.64
CA PRO A 16 -4.69 -6.85 -8.61
C PRO A 16 -4.06 -6.01 -7.51
N LEU A 17 -3.62 -4.78 -7.84
CA LEU A 17 -2.85 -3.91 -6.95
C LEU A 17 -3.46 -3.76 -5.53
N HIS A 18 -4.77 -3.93 -5.42
CA HIS A 18 -5.55 -3.79 -4.18
C HIS A 18 -5.50 -5.04 -3.29
N VAL A 19 -5.33 -6.23 -3.86
CA VAL A 19 -5.31 -7.50 -3.11
C VAL A 19 -3.99 -7.59 -2.36
N GLY A 20 -4.07 -7.78 -1.04
CA GLY A 20 -2.89 -7.88 -0.17
C GLY A 20 -2.16 -6.55 0.09
N HIS A 21 -2.66 -5.41 -0.39
CA HIS A 21 -2.01 -4.11 -0.16
C HIS A 21 -1.82 -3.81 1.34
N ARG A 22 -2.89 -4.01 2.13
CA ARG A 22 -2.84 -3.85 3.59
C ARG A 22 -1.77 -4.74 4.23
N GLU A 23 -1.64 -5.98 3.76
CA GLU A 23 -0.68 -6.93 4.31
C GLU A 23 0.75 -6.53 3.96
N ARG A 24 1.01 -6.15 2.70
CA ARG A 24 2.32 -5.65 2.26
C ARG A 24 2.77 -4.41 3.04
N LEU A 25 1.85 -3.49 3.34
CA LEU A 25 2.18 -2.31 4.15
C LEU A 25 2.50 -2.69 5.60
N ARG A 26 1.78 -3.66 6.18
CA ARG A 26 2.09 -4.17 7.52
C ARG A 26 3.45 -4.86 7.56
N GLU A 27 3.72 -5.77 6.64
CA GLU A 27 5.02 -6.46 6.55
C GLU A 27 6.17 -5.46 6.38
N ARG A 28 5.98 -4.42 5.54
CA ARG A 28 6.97 -3.35 5.37
C ARG A 28 7.21 -2.60 6.68
N PHE A 29 6.14 -2.24 7.39
CA PHE A 29 6.23 -1.56 8.68
C PHE A 29 6.91 -2.44 9.75
N GLU A 30 6.54 -3.71 9.84
CA GLU A 30 7.12 -4.65 10.80
C GLU A 30 8.62 -4.87 10.58
N ARG A 31 9.07 -4.85 9.32
CA ARG A 31 10.48 -5.07 8.96
C ARG A 31 11.34 -3.81 9.09
N GLY A 32 10.80 -2.65 8.72
CA GLY A 32 11.58 -1.42 8.53
C GLY A 32 11.13 -0.24 9.37
N GLY A 33 10.07 -0.37 10.17
CA GLY A 33 9.49 0.70 10.96
C GLY A 33 8.90 1.82 10.10
N ALA A 34 8.74 2.99 10.71
CA ALA A 34 8.17 4.16 10.06
C ALA A 34 9.06 4.69 8.92
N ASP A 35 10.39 4.69 9.12
CA ASP A 35 11.35 5.27 8.17
C ASP A 35 11.43 4.50 6.84
N ALA A 36 10.98 3.24 6.81
CA ALA A 36 10.93 2.43 5.59
C ALA A 36 9.68 2.72 4.72
N MET A 37 8.85 3.68 5.11
CA MET A 37 7.57 3.96 4.48
C MET A 37 7.40 5.46 4.21
N PRO A 38 6.78 5.85 3.10
CA PRO A 38 6.33 7.22 2.91
C PRO A 38 5.14 7.52 3.82
N ASP A 39 5.00 8.78 4.24
CA ASP A 39 3.98 9.26 5.16
C ASP A 39 2.54 8.87 4.80
N TYR A 40 2.19 8.88 3.51
CA TYR A 40 0.85 8.50 3.08
C TYR A 40 0.57 7.01 3.30
N GLU A 41 1.58 6.13 3.19
CA GLU A 41 1.41 4.70 3.47
C GLU A 41 1.30 4.43 4.98
N LEU A 42 2.04 5.19 5.82
CA LEU A 42 1.86 5.16 7.27
C LEU A 42 0.44 5.58 7.66
N LEU A 43 -0.07 6.62 7.00
CA LEU A 43 -1.43 7.08 7.22
C LEU A 43 -2.47 6.06 6.74
N GLU A 44 -2.21 5.34 5.65
CA GLU A 44 -3.05 4.21 5.22
C GLU A 44 -3.18 3.14 6.31
N LEU A 45 -2.10 2.78 7.03
CA LEU A 45 -2.15 1.80 8.13
C LEU A 45 -3.11 2.23 9.26
N VAL A 46 -3.15 3.52 9.59
CA VAL A 46 -4.08 4.09 10.57
C VAL A 46 -5.52 4.08 10.00
N LEU A 47 -5.71 4.60 8.78
CA LEU A 47 -7.02 4.71 8.14
C LEU A 47 -7.67 3.35 7.90
N PHE A 48 -6.88 2.30 7.67
CA PHE A 48 -7.37 0.93 7.55
C PHE A 48 -8.11 0.42 8.79
N ARG A 49 -7.76 0.93 9.98
CA ARG A 49 -8.45 0.62 11.23
C ARG A 49 -9.72 1.44 11.40
N ALA A 50 -9.71 2.70 10.96
CA ALA A 50 -10.83 3.63 11.06
C ALA A 50 -11.91 3.41 9.99
N ILE A 51 -11.52 3.02 8.77
CA ILE A 51 -12.39 2.86 7.60
C ILE A 51 -12.20 1.45 7.02
N PRO A 52 -12.93 0.45 7.52
CA PRO A 52 -12.82 -0.93 7.03
C PRO A 52 -13.28 -1.06 5.57
N ARG A 53 -12.63 -1.94 4.81
CA ARG A 53 -13.02 -2.36 3.44
C ARG A 53 -13.10 -1.23 2.40
N ARG A 54 -12.33 -0.15 2.56
CA ARG A 54 -12.23 0.95 1.58
C ARG A 54 -10.78 1.16 1.15
N ASP A 55 -10.59 1.60 -0.09
CA ASP A 55 -9.32 2.17 -0.53
C ASP A 55 -9.11 3.53 0.14
N THR A 56 -8.02 3.67 0.88
CA THR A 56 -7.68 4.87 1.65
C THR A 56 -6.53 5.66 1.05
N LYS A 57 -5.94 5.20 -0.06
CA LYS A 57 -4.75 5.82 -0.65
C LYS A 57 -4.98 7.26 -1.07
N ASP A 58 -6.07 7.52 -1.78
CA ASP A 58 -6.41 8.88 -2.22
C ASP A 58 -6.80 9.79 -1.04
N LEU A 59 -7.39 9.22 0.02
CA LEU A 59 -7.65 9.99 1.24
C LEU A 59 -6.34 10.36 1.94
N ALA A 60 -5.43 9.40 2.12
CA ALA A 60 -4.13 9.61 2.74
C ALA A 60 -3.33 10.68 1.98
N LYS A 61 -3.24 10.57 0.65
CA LYS A 61 -2.54 11.56 -0.18
C LYS A 61 -3.14 12.96 -0.06
N ARG A 62 -4.47 13.10 -0.04
CA ARG A 62 -5.13 14.40 0.14
C ARG A 62 -4.86 15.00 1.51
N LEU A 63 -4.85 14.18 2.56
CA LEU A 63 -4.52 14.63 3.92
C LEU A 63 -3.06 15.10 4.00
N ILE A 64 -2.12 14.32 3.45
CA ILE A 64 -0.71 14.71 3.37
C ILE A 64 -0.55 16.01 2.56
N ALA A 65 -1.20 16.15 1.41
CA ALA A 65 -1.16 17.39 0.63
C ALA A 65 -1.74 18.60 1.38
N ARG A 66 -2.69 18.38 2.29
CA ARG A 66 -3.37 19.44 3.05
C ARG A 66 -2.59 19.87 4.30
N PHE A 67 -1.94 18.92 4.96
CA PHE A 67 -1.34 19.12 6.29
C PHE A 67 0.19 19.03 6.29
N GLY A 68 0.80 18.38 5.30
CA GLY A 68 2.25 18.34 5.08
C GLY A 68 2.83 16.93 5.24
N SER A 69 2.77 16.38 6.45
CA SER A 69 3.38 15.11 6.83
C SER A 69 2.44 14.20 7.63
N PHE A 70 2.85 12.96 7.88
CA PHE A 70 2.13 12.05 8.76
C PHE A 70 1.91 12.67 10.15
N ALA A 71 2.97 13.23 10.73
CA ALA A 71 2.90 13.88 12.04
C ALA A 71 1.93 15.07 12.04
N GLU A 72 1.95 15.91 11.00
CA GLU A 72 1.04 17.04 10.88
C GLU A 72 -0.42 16.61 10.69
N VAL A 73 -0.68 15.50 9.98
CA VAL A 73 -2.03 14.94 9.87
C VAL A 73 -2.54 14.45 11.22
N ILE A 74 -1.71 13.73 11.99
CA ILE A 74 -2.12 13.18 13.29
C ILE A 74 -2.37 14.28 14.33
N ASN A 75 -1.62 15.39 14.25
CA ASN A 75 -1.73 16.52 15.16
C ASN A 75 -2.67 17.64 14.64
N ALA A 76 -3.34 17.42 13.51
CA ALA A 76 -4.27 18.40 12.95
C ALA A 76 -5.42 18.70 13.95
N PRO A 77 -5.83 19.97 14.11
CA PRO A 77 -6.82 20.40 15.10
C PRO A 77 -8.27 19.99 14.77
#